data_AF-W2CXZ3-F1
#
_entry.id   AF-W2CXZ3-F1
#
_cell.length_a   1.000
_cell.length_b   1.000
_cell.length_c   1.000
_cell.angle_alpha   90.00
_cell.angle_beta   90.00
_cell.angle_gamma   90.00
#
_symmetry.space_group_name_H-M   'P 1'
#
loop_
_entity.id
_entity.type
_entity.pdbx_description
1 polymer ?
#
loop_
_entity_poly.entity_id
_entity_poly.type
_entity_poly.pdbx_seq_one_letter_code
_entity_poly.pdbx_strand_id
1 'polypeptide(L)'
;MKGIQKTGREKHAPFLYFLIGNLVLFDWRIIYLSFLTLQRQGQLNFAKMDRPDCLILNSVSHLTKALPLLASYADIQCYLDNDRAGTDALQQLKQTLGRRISDVSQIYSGCKDLNDYLINRNAEVAQKSRVQDRPIRPRRI
;
A
#
# COMPACT_ATOMS: atom_id res chain seq x y z
N MET A 1 56.79 -10.32 -0.10
CA MET A 1 56.42 -11.60 0.54
C MET A 1 55.16 -11.39 1.38
N LYS A 2 54.36 -12.44 1.46
CA LYS A 2 53.00 -12.61 2.00
C LYS A 2 52.70 -11.90 3.32
N GLY A 3 51.42 -11.56 3.51
CA GLY A 3 50.86 -11.27 4.82
C GLY A 3 49.39 -10.87 4.84
N ILE A 4 48.51 -11.60 4.13
CA ILE A 4 47.05 -11.45 4.24
C ILE A 4 46.64 -11.81 5.68
N GLN A 5 46.15 -10.84 6.45
CA GLN A 5 45.46 -11.12 7.71
C GLN A 5 43.96 -11.25 7.47
N LYS A 6 43.47 -12.40 7.92
CA LYS A 6 42.12 -12.92 7.75
C LYS A 6 41.15 -12.28 8.74
N THR A 7 39.94 -12.06 8.25
CA THR A 7 38.69 -12.51 8.90
C THR A 7 38.48 -12.10 10.35
N GLY A 8 37.77 -11.00 10.54
CA GLY A 8 36.86 -10.80 11.65
C GLY A 8 35.43 -10.66 11.11
N ARG A 9 34.81 -11.78 10.72
CA ARG A 9 33.35 -11.82 10.57
C ARG A 9 32.78 -11.80 11.99
N GLU A 10 32.39 -10.64 12.47
CA GLU A 10 31.55 -10.57 13.67
C GLU A 10 30.22 -11.26 13.34
N LYS A 11 30.07 -12.47 13.90
CA LYS A 11 28.86 -13.28 13.86
C LYS A 11 28.17 -13.22 15.22
N HIS A 12 27.58 -12.11 15.62
CA HIS A 12 26.62 -12.05 16.74
C HIS A 12 25.74 -10.80 16.52
N ALA A 13 24.47 -10.86 16.12
CA ALA A 13 23.37 -11.58 16.76
C ALA A 13 22.30 -12.06 15.75
N PRO A 14 21.82 -13.32 15.83
CA PRO A 14 20.82 -13.85 14.89
C PRO A 14 19.36 -13.75 15.38
N PHE A 15 19.01 -12.81 16.28
CA PHE A 15 17.63 -12.73 16.83
C PHE A 15 17.10 -11.31 17.06
N LEU A 16 17.65 -10.31 16.36
CA LEU A 16 17.09 -8.95 16.36
C LEU A 16 16.97 -8.37 14.95
N TYR A 17 16.42 -9.15 14.00
CA TYR A 17 15.54 -8.53 13.00
C TYR A 17 14.26 -8.14 13.75
N PHE A 18 14.37 -7.18 14.67
CA PHE A 18 13.21 -6.50 15.21
C PHE A 18 12.45 -5.98 13.98
N LEU A 19 11.15 -6.16 13.96
CA LEU A 19 10.25 -5.94 12.84
C LEU A 19 10.16 -4.43 12.49
N ILE A 20 11.26 -3.87 11.99
CA ILE A 20 11.42 -2.51 11.43
C ILE A 20 11.03 -2.54 9.94
N GLY A 21 10.09 -3.41 9.57
CA GLY A 21 9.49 -3.45 8.24
C GLY A 21 8.29 -2.53 8.17
N ASN A 22 7.99 -2.02 6.98
CA ASN A 22 6.71 -1.35 6.73
C ASN A 22 5.68 -2.43 6.44
N LEU A 23 4.60 -2.47 7.22
CA LEU A 23 3.49 -3.37 6.96
C LEU A 23 2.38 -2.63 6.21
N VAL A 24 1.88 -3.24 5.16
CA VAL A 24 0.69 -2.78 4.46
C VAL A 24 -0.47 -3.71 4.77
N LEU A 25 -1.51 -3.15 5.37
CA LEU A 25 -2.73 -3.84 5.77
C LEU A 25 -3.84 -3.59 4.76
N PHE A 26 -4.46 -4.67 4.30
CA PHE A 26 -5.56 -4.65 3.33
C PHE A 26 -6.80 -5.33 3.92
N ASP A 27 -7.95 -4.65 3.87
CA ASP A 27 -9.23 -5.22 4.34
C ASP A 27 -9.68 -6.40 3.49
N TRP A 28 -9.42 -6.36 2.18
CA TRP A 28 -9.82 -7.43 1.28
C TRP A 28 -8.88 -7.63 0.10
N ARG A 29 -9.05 -8.78 -0.57
CA ARG A 29 -8.17 -9.23 -1.64
C ARG A 29 -8.19 -8.37 -2.90
N ILE A 30 -9.30 -7.73 -3.31
CA ILE A 30 -9.24 -6.84 -4.49
C ILE A 30 -8.57 -5.53 -4.16
N ILE A 31 -8.66 -4.97 -2.94
CA ILE A 31 -7.82 -3.80 -2.60
C ILE A 31 -6.34 -4.17 -2.81
N TYR A 32 -5.91 -5.36 -2.39
CA TYR A 32 -4.55 -5.84 -2.66
C TYR A 32 -4.24 -5.97 -4.16
N LEU A 33 -5.14 -6.54 -4.96
CA LEU A 33 -4.94 -6.65 -6.41
C LEU A 33 -4.93 -5.29 -7.12
N SER A 34 -5.74 -4.34 -6.66
CA SER A 34 -5.74 -2.96 -7.14
C SER A 34 -4.42 -2.28 -6.79
N PHE A 35 -3.92 -2.45 -5.57
CA PHE A 35 -2.60 -1.96 -5.16
C PHE A 35 -1.48 -2.51 -6.07
N LEU A 36 -1.44 -3.82 -6.32
CA LEU A 36 -0.47 -4.43 -7.25
C LEU A 36 -0.57 -3.86 -8.68
N THR A 37 -1.79 -3.52 -9.09
CA THR A 37 -2.03 -2.91 -10.41
C THR A 37 -1.48 -1.48 -10.46
N LEU A 38 -1.69 -0.68 -9.40
CA LEU A 38 -1.14 0.68 -9.28
C LEU A 38 0.39 0.67 -9.21
N GLN A 39 0.98 -0.32 -8.53
CA GLN A 39 2.43 -0.52 -8.52
C GLN A 39 2.96 -0.85 -9.92
N ARG A 40 2.30 -1.75 -10.67
CA ARG A 40 2.66 -2.04 -12.06
C ARG A 40 2.52 -0.85 -13.00
N GLN A 41 1.57 0.04 -12.74
CA GLN A 41 1.42 1.31 -13.47
C GLN A 41 2.49 2.36 -13.11
N GLY A 42 3.39 2.08 -12.15
CA GLY A 42 4.53 2.93 -11.82
C GLY A 42 4.16 4.17 -11.01
N GLN A 43 3.04 4.16 -10.27
CA GLN A 43 2.65 5.33 -9.48
C GLN A 43 3.59 5.58 -8.29
N LEU A 44 4.20 6.77 -8.27
CA LEU A 44 5.17 7.21 -7.26
C LEU A 44 4.67 7.13 -5.81
N ASN A 45 3.35 7.23 -5.59
CA ASN A 45 2.75 7.17 -4.26
C ASN A 45 2.70 5.74 -3.69
N PHE A 46 2.64 4.72 -4.57
CA PHE A 46 2.51 3.30 -4.18
C PHE A 46 3.79 2.49 -4.46
N ALA A 47 4.67 3.00 -5.32
CA ALA A 47 5.94 2.38 -5.70
C ALA A 47 7.09 2.68 -4.71
N LYS A 48 6.85 3.50 -3.68
CA LYS A 48 7.90 3.98 -2.76
C LYS A 48 8.38 2.97 -1.72
N MET A 49 7.67 1.86 -1.53
CA MET A 49 8.04 0.89 -0.50
C MET A 49 8.92 -0.21 -1.06
N ASP A 50 10.15 -0.27 -0.56
CA ASP A 50 11.10 -1.33 -0.88
C ASP A 50 10.67 -2.61 -0.12
N ARG A 51 9.90 -3.46 -0.81
CA ARG A 51 9.33 -4.75 -0.32
C ARG A 51 8.61 -4.66 1.04
N PRO A 52 7.42 -4.03 1.11
CA PRO A 52 6.62 -4.05 2.33
C PRO A 52 6.07 -5.45 2.60
N ASP A 53 5.94 -5.81 3.88
CA ASP A 53 5.15 -6.96 4.28
C ASP A 53 3.67 -6.63 4.01
N CYS A 54 2.90 -7.57 3.46
CA CYS A 54 1.50 -7.34 3.11
C CYS A 54 0.61 -8.31 3.87
N LEU A 55 -0.37 -7.78 4.60
CA LEU A 55 -1.37 -8.58 5.33
C LEU A 55 -2.75 -8.33 4.75
N ILE A 56 -3.42 -9.42 4.35
CA ILE A 56 -4.79 -9.39 3.82
C ILE A 56 -5.72 -9.99 4.86
N LEU A 57 -6.61 -9.18 5.44
CA LEU A 57 -7.52 -9.60 6.51
C LEU A 57 -8.68 -10.47 6.01
N ASN A 58 -9.00 -10.39 4.71
CA ASN A 58 -10.20 -10.93 4.04
C ASN A 58 -11.54 -10.33 4.53
N SER A 59 -11.58 -9.77 5.74
CA SER A 59 -12.68 -9.00 6.30
C SER A 59 -12.15 -8.17 7.48
N VAL A 60 -12.67 -6.95 7.64
CA VAL A 60 -12.47 -6.11 8.84
C VAL A 60 -12.78 -6.83 10.15
N SER A 61 -13.65 -7.84 10.14
CA SER A 61 -13.97 -8.66 11.32
C SER A 61 -12.78 -9.48 11.85
N HIS A 62 -11.74 -9.71 11.04
CA HIS A 62 -10.52 -10.43 11.46
C HIS A 62 -9.43 -9.51 12.01
N LEU A 63 -9.65 -8.20 12.01
CA LEU A 63 -8.72 -7.20 12.51
C LEU A 63 -8.25 -7.50 13.93
N THR A 64 -9.17 -7.86 14.82
CA THR A 64 -8.89 -8.16 16.23
C THR A 64 -7.90 -9.31 16.41
N LYS A 65 -7.95 -10.31 15.53
CA LYS A 65 -6.99 -11.44 15.53
C LYS A 65 -5.63 -11.05 14.97
N ALA A 66 -5.59 -10.06 14.07
CA ALA A 66 -4.36 -9.54 13.50
C ALA A 66 -3.64 -8.54 14.43
N LEU A 67 -4.34 -7.88 15.35
CA LEU A 67 -3.76 -6.87 16.27
C LEU A 67 -2.44 -7.30 16.95
N PRO A 68 -2.29 -8.53 17.48
CA PRO A 68 -1.03 -8.94 18.10
C PRO A 68 0.13 -9.01 17.11
N LEU A 69 -0.15 -9.40 15.86
CA LEU A 69 0.84 -9.42 14.78
C LEU A 69 1.20 -7.98 14.38
N LEU A 70 0.18 -7.12 14.23
CA LEU A 70 0.35 -5.71 13.92
C LEU A 70 1.18 -4.97 14.98
N ALA A 71 1.02 -5.30 16.25
CA ALA A 71 1.75 -4.67 17.36
C ALA A 71 3.27 -4.80 17.28
N SER A 72 3.76 -5.76 16.50
CA SER A 72 5.19 -6.00 16.30
C SER A 72 5.83 -5.08 15.25
N TYR A 73 5.04 -4.47 14.36
CA TYR A 73 5.54 -3.59 13.29
C TYR A 73 5.65 -2.12 13.75
N ALA A 74 6.62 -1.40 13.16
CA ALA A 74 6.90 0.00 13.50
C ALA A 74 6.01 1.01 12.74
N ASP A 75 5.75 0.77 11.45
CA ASP A 75 4.86 1.60 10.62
C ASP A 75 3.89 0.68 9.86
N ILE A 76 2.61 1.01 9.94
CA ILE A 76 1.53 0.22 9.36
C ILE A 76 0.67 1.14 8.51
N GLN A 77 0.71 0.91 7.22
CA GLN A 77 -0.14 1.58 6.27
C GLN A 77 -1.44 0.81 6.07
N CYS A 78 -2.57 1.43 6.39
CA CYS A 78 -3.87 0.78 6.29
C CYS A 78 -4.61 1.26 5.04
N TYR A 79 -4.97 0.31 4.18
CA TYR A 79 -5.83 0.49 3.02
C TYR A 79 -7.20 -0.10 3.34
N LEU A 80 -8.05 0.76 3.91
CA LEU A 80 -9.40 0.42 4.36
C LEU A 80 -10.45 1.11 3.51
N ASP A 81 -11.65 0.54 3.44
CA ASP A 81 -12.76 1.16 2.73
C ASP A 81 -13.20 2.46 3.43
N ASN A 82 -13.67 3.45 2.66
CA ASN A 82 -14.19 4.72 3.21
C ASN A 82 -15.63 4.58 3.74
N ASP A 83 -15.98 3.40 4.22
CA ASP A 83 -17.27 3.13 4.83
C ASP A 83 -17.17 3.18 6.37
N ARG A 84 -18.31 2.97 7.02
CA ARG A 84 -18.38 2.98 8.47
C ARG A 84 -17.53 1.86 9.09
N ALA A 85 -17.44 0.70 8.43
CA ALA A 85 -16.71 -0.44 8.94
C ALA A 85 -15.19 -0.22 8.87
N GLY A 86 -14.69 0.35 7.78
CA GLY A 86 -13.29 0.75 7.63
C GLY A 86 -12.91 1.90 8.59
N THR A 87 -13.81 2.85 8.81
CA THR A 87 -13.61 3.92 9.80
C THR A 87 -13.53 3.36 11.22
N ASP A 88 -14.45 2.47 11.59
CA ASP A 88 -14.47 1.80 12.90
C ASP A 88 -13.21 0.93 13.09
N ALA A 89 -12.76 0.23 12.05
CA ALA A 89 -11.53 -0.54 12.04
C ALA A 89 -10.29 0.34 12.23
N LEU A 90 -10.20 1.47 11.51
CA LEU A 90 -9.12 2.43 11.66
C LEU A 90 -9.05 3.01 13.07
N GLN A 91 -10.21 3.31 13.67
CA GLN A 91 -10.28 3.83 15.02
C GLN A 91 -9.79 2.79 16.03
N GLN A 92 -10.20 1.52 15.90
CA GLN A 92 -9.69 0.43 16.75
C GLN A 92 -8.18 0.25 16.62
N LEU A 93 -7.64 0.33 15.40
CA LEU A 93 -6.20 0.28 15.16
C LEU A 93 -5.48 1.46 15.81
N LYS A 94 -5.98 2.69 15.65
CA LYS A 94 -5.40 3.88 16.28
C LYS A 94 -5.45 3.82 17.80
N GLN A 95 -6.52 3.29 18.38
CA GLN A 95 -6.63 3.09 19.83
C GLN A 95 -5.61 2.07 20.35
N THR A 96 -5.36 1.00 19.60
CA THR A 96 -4.47 -0.10 20.04
C THR A 96 -3.00 0.17 19.74
N LEU A 97 -2.71 0.73 18.56
CA LEU A 97 -1.36 0.84 18.01
C LEU A 97 -0.84 2.28 17.98
N GLY A 98 -1.72 3.26 18.20
CA GLY A 98 -1.37 4.67 18.35
C GLY A 98 -0.79 5.28 17.08
N ARG A 99 0.34 5.96 17.22
CA ARG A 99 1.01 6.75 16.17
C ARG A 99 1.67 5.89 15.06
N ARG A 100 1.66 4.56 15.19
CA ARG A 100 2.21 3.63 14.18
C ARG A 100 1.28 3.42 12.99
N ILE A 101 0.02 3.85 13.11
CA ILE A 101 -0.98 3.70 12.05
C ILE A 101 -0.95 4.90 11.12
N SER A 102 -0.61 4.63 9.87
CA SER A 102 -0.66 5.55 8.75
C SER A 102 -1.91 5.27 7.92
N ASP A 103 -2.84 6.22 7.92
CA ASP A 103 -4.08 6.12 7.17
C ASP A 103 -3.84 6.51 5.70
N VAL A 104 -4.01 5.55 4.79
CA VAL A 104 -3.80 5.77 3.34
C VAL A 104 -5.08 6.16 2.62
N SER A 105 -6.23 6.14 3.31
CA SER A 105 -7.53 6.55 2.75
C SER A 105 -7.54 7.97 2.17
N GLN A 106 -6.66 8.82 2.71
CA GLN A 106 -6.43 10.18 2.24
C GLN A 106 -6.01 10.25 0.77
N ILE A 107 -5.31 9.23 0.24
CA ILE A 107 -4.84 9.22 -1.16
C ILE A 107 -6.02 9.07 -2.14
N TYR A 108 -7.07 8.36 -1.74
CA TYR A 108 -8.28 8.15 -2.52
C TYR A 108 -9.49 8.84 -1.88
N SER A 109 -9.26 9.98 -1.21
CA SER A 109 -10.33 10.79 -0.62
C SER A 109 -11.37 11.17 -1.68
N GLY A 110 -12.63 10.77 -1.48
CA GLY A 110 -13.72 10.98 -2.43
C GLY A 110 -14.06 9.77 -3.31
N CYS A 111 -13.28 8.68 -3.25
CA CYS A 111 -13.67 7.38 -3.78
C CYS A 111 -14.14 6.47 -2.64
N LYS A 112 -15.05 5.53 -2.92
CA LYS A 112 -15.54 4.59 -1.90
C LYS A 112 -14.43 3.66 -1.39
N ASP A 113 -13.60 3.20 -2.31
CA ASP A 113 -12.50 2.28 -2.03
C ASP A 113 -11.35 2.47 -3.05
N LEU A 114 -10.25 1.75 -2.84
CA LEU A 114 -9.09 1.80 -3.73
C LEU A 114 -9.39 1.28 -5.14
N ASN A 115 -10.34 0.34 -5.28
CA ASN A 115 -10.72 -0.20 -6.57
C ASN A 115 -11.51 0.83 -7.39
N ASP A 116 -12.43 1.56 -6.77
CA ASP A 116 -13.15 2.67 -7.39
C ASP A 116 -12.18 3.77 -7.86
N TYR A 117 -11.17 4.09 -7.05
CA TYR A 117 -10.10 5.00 -7.47
C TYR A 117 -9.39 4.50 -8.74
N LEU A 118 -9.06 3.21 -8.80
CA LEU A 118 -8.41 2.60 -9.97
C LEU A 118 -9.31 2.63 -11.22
N ILE A 119 -10.60 2.34 -11.07
CA ILE A 119 -11.57 2.37 -12.18
C ILE A 119 -11.71 3.80 -12.73
N ASN A 120 -11.93 4.78 -11.86
CA ASN A 120 -12.06 6.19 -12.25
C ASN A 120 -10.82 6.67 -13.00
N ARG A 121 -9.63 6.29 -12.52
CA ARG A 121 -8.36 6.60 -13.20
C ARG A 121 -8.26 5.97 -14.59
N ASN A 122 -8.57 4.70 -14.72
CA ASN A 122 -8.53 4.04 -16.03
C ASN A 122 -9.54 4.65 -17.01
N ALA A 123 -10.70 5.09 -16.52
CA ALA A 123 -11.68 5.82 -17.31
C ALA A 123 -11.15 7.20 -17.77
N GLU A 124 -10.48 7.96 -16.90
CA GLU A 124 -9.84 9.23 -17.27
C GLU A 124 -8.78 9.05 -18.38
N VAL A 125 -7.93 8.03 -18.25
CA VAL A 125 -6.89 7.72 -19.26
C VAL A 125 -7.53 7.32 -20.59
N ALA A 126 -8.58 6.50 -20.55
CA ALA A 126 -9.32 6.08 -21.75
C ALA A 126 -10.07 7.23 -22.43
N GLN A 127 -10.54 8.23 -21.67
CA GLN A 127 -11.13 9.43 -22.24
C GLN A 127 -10.09 10.34 -22.90
N LYS A 128 -8.90 10.49 -22.29
CA LYS A 128 -7.81 11.30 -22.87
C LYS A 128 -7.30 10.74 -24.20
N SER A 129 -7.18 9.42 -24.33
CA SER A 129 -6.81 8.79 -25.60
C SER A 129 -7.88 8.95 -26.68
N ARG A 130 -9.17 8.92 -26.34
CA ARG A 130 -10.27 9.19 -27.30
C ARG A 130 -10.35 10.63 -27.79
N VAL A 131 -9.89 11.61 -27.00
CA VAL A 131 -9.92 13.04 -27.40
C VAL A 131 -8.75 13.41 -28.32
N GLN A 132 -7.61 12.71 -28.23
CA GLN A 132 -6.47 12.93 -29.12
C GLN A 132 -6.66 12.35 -30.54
N ASP A 133 -7.60 11.42 -30.73
CA ASP A 133 -7.90 10.79 -32.03
C ASP A 133 -8.84 11.62 -32.92
N ARG A 134 -9.08 12.90 -32.62
CA ARG A 134 -9.87 13.76 -33.52
C ARG A 134 -9.03 14.08 -34.77
N PRO A 135 -9.47 13.69 -35.98
CA PRO A 135 -8.73 13.99 -37.19
C PRO A 135 -8.62 15.51 -37.35
N ILE A 136 -7.41 15.99 -37.61
CA ILE A 136 -7.17 17.37 -38.05
C ILE A 136 -8.03 17.55 -39.31
N ARG A 137 -9.09 18.34 -39.22
CA ARG A 137 -9.89 18.68 -40.40
C ARG A 137 -8.95 19.40 -41.38
N PRO A 138 -8.76 18.89 -42.60
CA PRO A 138 -7.99 19.62 -43.59
C PRO A 138 -8.70 20.95 -43.84
N ARG A 139 -7.95 22.05 -43.77
CA ARG A 139 -8.43 23.37 -44.20
C ARG A 139 -8.76 23.25 -45.69
N ARG A 140 -10.03 23.43 -46.05
CA ARG A 140 -10.43 23.65 -47.44
C ARG A 140 -9.75 24.95 -47.89
N ILE A 141 -8.82 24.83 -48.83
CA ILE A 141 -8.31 25.92 -49.66
C ILE A 141 -9.18 25.97 -50.91
#